data_AF-A0A1V5TD84-F1
#
_entry.id   AF-A0A1V5TD84-F1
#
_cell.length_a   1.000
_cell.length_b   1.000
_cell.length_c   1.000
_cell.angle_alpha   90.00
_cell.angle_beta   90.00
_cell.angle_gamma   90.00
#
_symmetry.space_group_name_H-M   'P 1'
#
loop_
_entity.id
_entity.type
_entity.pdbx_description
1 polymer ?
#
loop_
_entity_poly.entity_id
_entity_poly.type
_entity_poly.pdbx_seq_one_letter_code
_entity_poly.pdbx_strand_id
1 'polypeptide(L)'
;MLYDNQFNFIKGSIVAYARGQLTSMTSERQNLLIHITDLKNAFAGLNTTVMIGDDPITDLSCLQKIALSKIEYNKQNLESTNLFDILTQVFQEVIKLASMRSNVLQKQKTPQYLNELNHLQSTREKFQKKMFKIESEFDIDKIRFELDSIKQNEVKNGKKKGKSRLYFAKNSPEYQRKLELKDIIKAFEDENNEYKELKKEIIEIEGRIATYRSGSTEYDSTLGTLFVRLSDGVNDLINKINKSDNQKSINLSEIEIGHNEVRVISTGFYEEEVKYFNIVLNYILANPLQGTRVISEVDILNIVSETGKIYKQLSSAESEISAKILDVLRQYWLYKNQKADTFEIPSNLLIFQAIMSFYIKAQGFDQIERLMLNRKYLYKEFAFMLWGAFIGFAAIPKTFTNVIYQNESQSEIIDDFVIKVIERNNT
;
A
#
# COMPACT_ATOMS: atom_id res chain seq x y z
N MET A 1 -16.48 -0.14 -41.58
CA MET A 1 -15.79 -1.27 -40.93
C MET A 1 -14.27 -1.16 -40.94
N LEU A 2 -13.57 -1.07 -42.10
CA LEU A 2 -12.10 -0.91 -42.13
C LEU A 2 -11.66 0.47 -41.59
N TYR A 3 -12.38 1.54 -41.94
CA TYR A 3 -12.16 2.90 -41.42
C TYR A 3 -12.46 3.04 -39.92
N ASP A 4 -13.54 2.42 -39.42
CA ASP A 4 -13.91 2.46 -38.00
C ASP A 4 -12.83 1.81 -37.10
N ASN A 5 -12.20 0.73 -37.61
CA ASN A 5 -11.13 0.04 -36.89
C ASN A 5 -9.85 0.88 -36.84
N GLN A 6 -9.42 1.49 -37.94
CA GLN A 6 -8.22 2.34 -37.96
C GLN A 6 -8.39 3.58 -37.05
N PHE A 7 -9.58 4.17 -37.07
CA PHE A 7 -9.91 5.30 -36.21
C PHE A 7 -9.81 4.97 -34.72
N ASN A 8 -10.25 3.78 -34.30
CA ASN A 8 -10.14 3.35 -32.91
C ASN A 8 -8.68 3.36 -32.41
N PHE A 9 -7.71 2.94 -33.23
CA PHE A 9 -6.29 2.91 -32.84
C PHE A 9 -5.65 4.29 -32.88
N ILE A 10 -5.99 5.13 -33.86
CA ILE A 10 -5.54 6.53 -33.91
C ILE A 10 -6.10 7.31 -32.71
N LYS A 11 -7.41 7.21 -32.43
CA LYS A 11 -8.00 7.84 -31.23
C LYS A 11 -7.34 7.32 -29.95
N GLY A 12 -7.03 6.02 -29.90
CA GLY A 12 -6.30 5.42 -28.79
C GLY A 12 -4.93 6.04 -28.56
N SER A 13 -4.17 6.29 -29.64
CA SER A 13 -2.84 6.91 -29.55
C SER A 13 -2.91 8.36 -29.06
N ILE A 14 -3.84 9.17 -29.58
CA ILE A 14 -4.00 10.58 -29.20
C ILE A 14 -4.47 10.73 -27.75
N VAL A 15 -5.49 9.95 -27.35
CA VAL A 15 -6.01 9.95 -25.97
C VAL A 15 -4.90 9.54 -24.99
N ALA A 16 -4.10 8.53 -25.34
CA ALA A 16 -3.02 8.07 -24.49
C ALA A 16 -1.85 9.07 -24.40
N TYR A 17 -1.51 9.73 -25.52
CA TYR A 17 -0.54 10.82 -25.53
C TYR A 17 -0.99 11.98 -24.62
N ALA A 18 -2.24 12.45 -24.77
CA ALA A 18 -2.80 13.51 -23.95
C ALA A 18 -2.81 13.14 -22.46
N ARG A 19 -3.19 11.90 -22.12
CA ARG A 19 -3.14 11.40 -20.73
C ARG A 19 -1.72 11.38 -20.18
N GLY A 20 -0.71 11.09 -21.02
CA GLY A 20 0.69 11.21 -20.65
C GLY A 20 1.01 12.64 -20.27
N GLN A 21 0.79 13.60 -21.17
CA GLN A 21 1.07 15.02 -20.94
C GLN A 21 0.44 15.54 -19.65
N LEU A 22 -0.85 15.27 -19.42
CA LEU A 22 -1.58 15.70 -18.22
C LEU A 22 -0.99 15.16 -16.91
N THR A 23 -0.23 14.06 -16.96
CA THR A 23 0.30 13.42 -15.75
C THR A 23 1.81 13.34 -15.70
N SER A 24 2.53 13.81 -16.72
CA SER A 24 4.00 13.89 -16.77
C SER A 24 4.50 14.90 -15.75
N MET A 25 5.27 14.46 -14.77
CA MET A 25 5.78 15.36 -13.72
C MET A 25 7.13 15.94 -14.16
N THR A 26 7.46 17.13 -13.66
CA THR A 26 8.83 17.64 -13.79
C THR A 26 9.80 16.72 -13.05
N SER A 27 11.07 16.71 -13.47
CA SER A 27 12.12 15.89 -12.82
C SER A 27 12.19 16.13 -11.31
N GLU A 28 12.03 17.39 -10.90
CA GLU A 28 12.07 17.78 -9.48
C GLU A 28 10.87 17.22 -8.71
N ARG A 29 9.65 17.35 -9.26
CA ARG A 29 8.45 16.78 -8.64
C ARG A 29 8.50 15.26 -8.59
N GLN A 30 9.03 14.62 -9.63
CA GLN A 30 9.23 13.18 -9.66
C GLN A 30 10.23 12.73 -8.60
N ASN A 31 11.35 13.44 -8.44
CA ASN A 31 12.32 13.17 -7.36
C ASN A 31 11.67 13.33 -5.98
N LEU A 32 10.88 14.38 -5.77
CA LEU A 32 10.14 14.59 -4.53
C LEU A 32 9.17 13.43 -4.26
N LEU A 33 8.40 12.99 -5.27
CA LEU A 33 7.47 11.87 -5.13
C LEU A 33 8.20 10.57 -4.76
N ILE A 34 9.39 10.33 -5.33
CA ILE A 34 10.25 9.19 -4.98
C ILE A 34 10.68 9.30 -3.52
N HIS A 35 11.19 10.45 -3.07
CA HIS A 35 11.62 10.64 -1.67
C HIS A 35 10.48 10.40 -0.67
N ILE A 36 9.27 10.87 -0.97
CA ILE A 36 8.10 10.65 -0.13
C ILE A 36 7.65 9.17 -0.16
N THR A 37 7.76 8.50 -1.30
CA THR A 37 7.48 7.06 -1.41
C THR A 37 8.51 6.23 -0.63
N ASP A 38 9.78 6.60 -0.67
CA ASP A 38 10.84 5.97 0.11
C ASP A 38 10.63 6.19 1.62
N LEU A 39 10.11 7.35 2.01
CA LEU A 39 9.71 7.63 3.39
C LEU A 39 8.54 6.72 3.82
N LYS A 40 7.52 6.55 2.97
CA LYS A 40 6.41 5.61 3.21
C LYS A 40 6.92 4.19 3.46
N ASN A 41 7.81 3.71 2.60
CA ASN A 41 8.38 2.37 2.69
C ASN A 41 9.24 2.21 3.95
N ALA A 42 10.00 3.26 4.31
CA ALA A 42 10.77 3.26 5.55
C ALA A 42 9.88 3.14 6.80
N PHE A 43 8.77 3.88 6.88
CA PHE A 43 7.82 3.75 7.98
C PHE A 43 7.17 2.37 8.05
N ALA A 44 6.79 1.79 6.90
CA ALA A 44 6.21 0.44 6.86
C ALA A 44 7.20 -0.64 7.34
N GLY A 45 8.46 -0.56 6.90
CA GLY A 45 9.53 -1.43 7.36
C GLY A 45 9.78 -1.28 8.85
N LEU A 46 9.87 -0.04 9.33
CA LEU A 46 10.12 0.26 10.74
C LEU A 46 8.98 -0.19 11.66
N ASN A 47 7.72 -0.07 11.23
CA ASN A 47 6.58 -0.60 11.97
C ASN A 47 6.75 -2.11 12.22
N THR A 48 7.12 -2.86 11.19
CA THR A 48 7.37 -4.30 11.29
C THR A 48 8.50 -4.59 12.28
N THR A 49 9.62 -3.88 12.15
CA THR A 49 10.78 -4.03 13.05
C THR A 49 10.42 -3.72 14.51
N VAL A 50 9.67 -2.65 14.77
CA VAL A 50 9.32 -2.22 16.12
C VAL A 50 8.28 -3.14 16.76
N MET A 51 7.32 -3.66 15.99
CA MET A 51 6.26 -4.53 16.53
C MET A 51 6.74 -5.95 16.79
N ILE A 52 7.67 -6.45 15.98
CA ILE A 52 8.20 -7.82 16.11
C ILE A 52 9.45 -7.86 16.99
N GLY A 53 10.30 -6.82 16.92
CA GLY A 53 11.53 -6.74 17.68
C GLY A 53 11.34 -6.26 19.11
N ASP A 54 12.40 -6.32 19.90
CA ASP A 54 12.44 -5.85 21.29
C ASP A 54 13.38 -4.66 21.48
N ASP A 55 14.01 -4.19 20.41
CA ASP A 55 15.05 -3.16 20.45
C ASP A 55 14.45 -1.75 20.25
N PRO A 56 15.10 -0.72 20.82
CA PRO A 56 14.71 0.66 20.57
C PRO A 56 15.05 1.05 19.13
N ILE A 57 14.38 2.09 18.63
CA ILE A 57 14.72 2.70 17.34
C ILE A 57 16.02 3.49 17.51
N THR A 58 17.09 3.03 16.85
CA THR A 58 18.39 3.71 16.83
C THR A 58 18.62 4.49 15.52
N ASP A 59 18.00 4.04 14.43
CA ASP A 59 18.11 4.70 13.13
C ASP A 59 17.16 5.92 13.05
N LEU A 60 17.76 7.11 12.97
CA LEU A 60 17.06 8.38 12.82
C LEU A 60 16.95 8.84 11.37
N SER A 61 17.30 7.98 10.39
CA SER A 61 17.24 8.29 8.96
C SER A 61 15.87 8.79 8.50
N CYS A 62 14.78 8.32 9.12
CA CYS A 62 13.43 8.79 8.80
C CYS A 62 13.23 10.28 9.09
N LEU A 63 13.82 10.82 10.17
CA LEU A 63 13.78 12.28 10.44
C LEU A 63 14.52 13.07 9.37
N GLN A 64 15.67 12.56 8.92
CA GLN A 64 16.43 13.18 7.83
C GLN A 64 15.65 13.14 6.52
N LYS A 65 15.00 12.01 6.21
CA LYS A 65 14.13 11.87 5.03
C LYS A 65 12.94 12.81 5.06
N ILE A 66 12.29 13.01 6.23
CA ILE A 66 11.23 14.00 6.40
C ILE A 66 11.76 15.41 6.11
N ALA A 67 12.89 15.79 6.71
CA ALA A 67 13.47 17.12 6.55
C ALA A 67 13.88 17.41 5.10
N LEU A 68 14.55 16.46 4.44
CA LEU A 68 14.92 16.57 3.03
C LEU A 68 13.67 16.69 2.13
N SER A 69 12.65 15.86 2.36
CA SER A 69 11.40 15.92 1.61
C SER A 69 10.68 17.26 1.81
N LYS A 70 10.72 17.83 3.03
CA LYS A 70 10.17 19.16 3.32
C LYS A 70 10.87 20.27 2.53
N ILE A 71 12.21 20.24 2.50
CA ILE A 71 13.01 21.22 1.75
C ILE A 71 12.67 21.13 0.26
N GLU A 72 12.67 19.93 -0.31
CA GLU A 72 12.33 19.71 -1.71
C GLU A 72 10.88 20.11 -2.03
N TYR A 73 9.93 19.81 -1.15
CA TYR A 73 8.53 20.23 -1.31
C TYR A 73 8.39 21.75 -1.33
N ASN A 74 9.09 22.47 -0.45
CA ASN A 74 9.01 23.93 -0.37
C ASN A 74 9.67 24.65 -1.56
N LYS A 75 10.57 23.98 -2.28
CA LYS A 75 11.13 24.50 -3.55
C LYS A 75 10.11 24.41 -4.69
N GLN A 76 9.08 23.58 -4.55
CA GLN A 76 8.04 23.43 -5.56
C GLN A 76 6.92 24.45 -5.33
N ASN A 77 6.29 24.91 -6.41
CA ASN A 77 5.09 25.74 -6.37
C ASN A 77 3.84 24.91 -5.96
N LEU A 78 3.89 24.28 -4.79
CA LEU A 78 2.82 23.44 -4.23
C LEU A 78 2.05 24.19 -3.15
N GLU A 79 0.86 23.69 -2.82
CA GLU A 79 0.07 24.19 -1.68
C GLU A 79 0.86 24.03 -0.38
N SER A 80 0.86 25.06 0.46
CA SER A 80 1.51 24.99 1.77
C SER A 80 0.93 23.87 2.62
N THR A 81 1.77 23.26 3.46
CA THR A 81 1.35 22.14 4.31
C THR A 81 2.14 22.10 5.62
N ASN A 82 1.45 21.70 6.69
CA ASN A 82 2.03 21.42 8.00
C ASN A 82 2.33 19.92 8.20
N LEU A 83 2.06 19.07 7.20
CA LEU A 83 2.16 17.62 7.32
C LEU A 83 3.57 17.17 7.67
N PHE A 84 4.62 17.81 7.15
CA PHE A 84 6.01 17.47 7.51
C PHE A 84 6.32 17.71 8.99
N ASP A 85 5.76 18.76 9.59
CA ASP A 85 5.96 19.05 11.01
C ASP A 85 5.18 18.05 11.88
N ILE A 86 3.96 17.70 11.47
CA ILE A 86 3.16 16.65 12.11
C ILE A 86 3.90 15.30 12.03
N LEU A 87 4.40 14.91 10.86
CA LEU A 87 5.16 13.68 10.68
C LEU A 87 6.41 13.64 11.57
N THR A 88 7.12 14.77 11.69
CA THR A 88 8.28 14.90 12.57
C THR A 88 7.89 14.66 14.03
N GLN A 89 6.84 15.33 14.51
CA GLN A 89 6.36 15.19 15.90
C GLN A 89 5.89 13.78 16.21
N VAL A 90 5.05 13.21 15.33
CA VAL A 90 4.54 11.84 15.49
C VAL A 90 5.69 10.84 15.49
N PHE A 91 6.69 11.02 14.62
CA PHE A 91 7.83 10.10 14.57
C PHE A 91 8.73 10.20 15.81
N GLN A 92 8.92 11.40 16.37
CA GLN A 92 9.61 11.57 17.65
C GLN A 92 8.88 10.87 18.80
N GLU A 93 7.54 10.90 18.80
CA GLU A 93 6.72 10.17 19.77
C GLU A 93 6.87 8.65 19.60
N VAL A 94 6.91 8.15 18.36
CA VAL A 94 7.20 6.74 18.07
C VAL A 94 8.56 6.31 18.62
N ILE A 95 9.61 7.11 18.43
CA ILE A 95 10.95 6.83 18.98
C ILE A 95 10.90 6.69 20.50
N LYS A 96 10.23 7.64 21.18
CA LYS A 96 10.08 7.62 22.63
C LYS A 96 9.35 6.38 23.12
N LEU A 97 8.19 6.06 22.53
CA LEU A 97 7.38 4.91 22.94
C LEU A 97 8.05 3.58 22.60
N ALA A 98 8.76 3.48 21.47
CA ALA A 98 9.51 2.28 21.12
C ALA A 98 10.65 2.01 22.13
N SER A 99 11.33 3.06 22.61
CA SER A 99 12.32 2.93 23.68
C SER A 99 11.70 2.46 25.00
N MET A 100 10.56 3.01 25.40
CA MET A 100 9.83 2.56 26.59
C MET A 100 9.38 1.09 26.46
N ARG A 101 8.85 0.71 25.31
CA ARG A 101 8.47 -0.68 24.96
C ARG A 101 9.66 -1.63 25.10
N SER A 102 10.79 -1.29 24.48
CA SER A 102 12.04 -2.06 24.58
C SER A 102 12.43 -2.32 26.03
N ASN A 103 12.46 -1.27 26.86
CA ASN A 103 12.83 -1.41 28.28
C ASN A 103 11.91 -2.36 29.05
N VAL A 104 10.60 -2.31 28.77
CA VAL A 104 9.62 -3.23 29.40
C VAL A 104 9.84 -4.66 28.92
N LEU A 105 10.06 -4.89 27.63
CA LEU A 105 10.28 -6.23 27.08
C LEU A 105 11.58 -6.86 27.58
N GLN A 106 12.65 -6.07 27.67
CA GLN A 106 13.91 -6.54 28.26
C GLN A 106 13.72 -6.90 29.74
N LYS A 107 12.95 -6.11 30.51
CA LYS A 107 12.60 -6.44 31.90
C LYS A 107 11.85 -7.77 31.98
N GLN A 108 10.89 -8.03 31.08
CA GLN A 108 10.12 -9.29 31.05
C GLN A 108 11.01 -10.53 30.85
N LYS A 109 12.16 -10.39 30.20
CA LYS A 109 13.11 -11.49 29.96
C LYS A 109 14.08 -11.76 31.11
N THR A 110 14.11 -10.89 32.12
CA THR A 110 15.04 -11.07 33.23
C THR A 110 14.67 -12.27 34.09
N PRO A 111 15.66 -13.02 34.64
CA PRO A 111 15.39 -14.09 35.59
C PRO A 111 14.61 -13.61 36.81
N GLN A 112 14.86 -12.37 37.24
CA GLN A 112 14.17 -11.75 38.37
C GLN A 112 12.66 -11.63 38.11
N TYR A 113 12.27 -11.20 36.90
CA TYR A 113 10.86 -11.09 36.52
C TYR A 113 10.14 -12.44 36.54
N LEU A 114 10.77 -13.48 35.98
CA LEU A 114 10.24 -14.84 35.98
C LEU A 114 10.15 -15.42 37.40
N ASN A 115 11.18 -15.20 38.22
CA ASN A 115 11.21 -15.67 39.60
C ASN A 115 10.13 -15.01 40.45
N GLU A 116 9.91 -13.71 40.30
CA GLU A 116 8.85 -13.00 41.02
C GLU A 116 7.45 -13.49 40.61
N LEU A 117 7.21 -13.70 39.31
CA LEU A 117 5.96 -14.28 38.82
C LEU A 117 5.71 -15.68 39.40
N ASN A 118 6.72 -16.55 39.36
CA ASN A 118 6.63 -17.90 39.92
C ASN A 118 6.38 -17.88 41.43
N HIS A 119 7.03 -16.95 42.15
CA HIS A 119 6.82 -16.76 43.58
C HIS A 119 5.38 -16.33 43.89
N LEU A 120 4.83 -15.38 43.13
CA LEU A 120 3.45 -14.93 43.27
C LEU A 120 2.46 -16.07 42.99
N GLN A 121 2.67 -16.86 41.94
CA GLN A 121 1.84 -18.03 41.62
C GLN A 121 1.87 -19.09 42.72
N SER A 122 3.07 -19.43 43.23
CA SER A 122 3.24 -20.38 44.33
C SER A 122 2.60 -19.89 45.63
N THR A 123 2.71 -18.59 45.92
CA THR A 123 2.07 -17.97 47.10
C THR A 123 0.55 -18.02 46.98
N ARG A 124 0.00 -17.69 45.80
CA ARG A 124 -1.44 -17.81 45.51
C ARG A 124 -1.94 -19.24 45.75
N GLU A 125 -1.24 -20.24 45.22
CA GLU A 125 -1.61 -21.66 45.42
C GLU A 125 -1.57 -22.06 46.90
N LYS A 126 -0.58 -21.58 47.65
CA LYS A 126 -0.47 -21.84 49.09
C LYS A 126 -1.66 -21.24 49.86
N PHE A 127 -2.06 -20.01 49.54
CA PHE A 127 -3.21 -19.35 50.17
C PHE A 127 -4.52 -20.03 49.78
N GLN A 128 -4.69 -20.42 48.51
CA GLN A 128 -5.86 -21.19 48.07
C GLN A 128 -5.98 -22.53 48.80
N LYS A 129 -4.88 -23.28 48.93
CA LYS A 129 -4.86 -24.54 49.70
C LYS A 129 -5.25 -24.35 51.17
N LYS A 130 -4.78 -23.27 51.80
CA LYS A 130 -5.19 -22.92 53.17
C LYS A 130 -6.68 -22.59 53.24
N MET A 131 -7.18 -21.77 52.32
CA MET A 131 -8.60 -21.44 52.22
C MET A 131 -9.48 -22.69 52.11
N PHE A 132 -9.12 -23.62 51.21
CA PHE A 132 -9.85 -24.88 51.06
C PHE A 132 -9.84 -25.72 52.35
N LYS A 133 -8.72 -25.75 53.06
CA LYS A 133 -8.63 -26.46 54.33
C LYS A 133 -9.59 -25.87 55.38
N ILE A 134 -9.64 -24.55 55.49
CA ILE A 134 -10.60 -23.86 56.38
C ILE A 134 -12.03 -24.17 55.94
N GLU A 135 -12.34 -24.13 54.64
CA GLU A 135 -13.69 -24.47 54.16
C GLU A 135 -14.10 -25.89 54.55
N SER A 136 -13.21 -26.88 54.43
CA SER A 136 -13.49 -28.26 54.86
C SER A 136 -13.57 -28.42 56.37
N GLU A 137 -12.78 -27.69 57.16
CA GLU A 137 -12.85 -27.71 58.63
C GLU A 137 -14.19 -27.20 59.18
N PHE A 138 -14.84 -26.27 58.45
CA PHE A 138 -16.14 -25.68 58.81
C PHE A 138 -17.31 -26.26 57.99
N ASP A 139 -17.10 -27.34 57.22
CA ASP A 139 -18.09 -27.94 56.31
C ASP A 139 -18.70 -26.96 55.27
N ILE A 140 -18.03 -25.83 55.03
CA ILE A 140 -18.45 -24.79 54.07
C ILE A 140 -18.35 -25.33 52.65
N ASP A 141 -17.41 -26.23 52.37
CA ASP A 141 -17.29 -26.94 51.10
C ASP A 141 -18.57 -27.74 50.76
N LYS A 142 -19.14 -28.47 51.73
CA LYS A 142 -20.40 -29.21 51.58
C LYS A 142 -21.58 -28.26 51.37
N ILE A 143 -21.63 -27.16 52.12
CA ILE A 143 -22.67 -26.13 52.00
C ILE A 143 -22.62 -25.46 50.61
N ARG A 144 -21.42 -25.14 50.11
CA ARG A 144 -21.22 -24.62 48.75
C ARG A 144 -21.65 -25.64 47.69
N PHE A 145 -21.32 -26.92 47.86
CA PHE A 145 -21.72 -27.99 46.96
C PHE A 145 -23.25 -28.16 46.89
N GLU A 146 -23.94 -28.11 48.04
CA GLU A 146 -25.40 -28.14 48.11
C GLU A 146 -26.01 -26.94 47.38
N LEU A 147 -25.49 -25.73 47.65
CA LEU A 147 -25.93 -24.51 47.00
C LEU A 147 -25.79 -24.58 45.47
N ASP A 148 -24.66 -25.11 44.99
CA ASP A 148 -24.42 -25.26 43.56
C ASP A 148 -25.28 -26.34 42.92
N SER A 149 -25.61 -27.42 43.62
CA SER A 149 -26.60 -28.42 43.18
C SER A 149 -27.97 -27.77 42.93
N ILE A 150 -28.44 -26.92 43.85
CA ILE A 150 -29.69 -26.16 43.67
C ILE A 150 -29.60 -25.26 42.44
N LYS A 151 -28.50 -24.49 42.27
CA LYS A 151 -28.32 -23.61 41.08
C LYS A 151 -28.28 -24.41 39.78
N GLN A 152 -27.64 -25.58 39.77
CA GLN A 152 -27.60 -26.45 38.59
C GLN A 152 -28.98 -26.98 38.21
N ASN A 153 -29.82 -27.31 39.20
CA ASN A 153 -31.20 -27.69 38.94
C ASN A 153 -32.01 -26.54 38.34
N GLU A 154 -31.80 -25.29 38.77
CA GLU A 154 -32.41 -24.11 38.14
C GLU A 154 -31.98 -23.96 36.67
N VAL A 155 -30.71 -24.21 36.36
CA VAL A 155 -30.20 -24.19 34.98
C VAL A 155 -30.82 -25.31 34.15
N LYS A 156 -30.86 -26.55 34.66
CA LYS A 156 -31.51 -27.70 34.00
C LYS A 156 -32.99 -27.42 33.72
N ASN A 157 -33.71 -26.85 34.68
CA ASN A 157 -35.11 -26.47 34.55
C ASN A 157 -35.31 -25.34 33.53
N GLY A 158 -34.38 -24.39 33.45
CA GLY A 158 -34.33 -23.38 32.41
C GLY A 158 -34.22 -23.99 31.01
N LYS A 159 -33.23 -24.86 30.81
CA LYS A 159 -32.99 -25.52 29.53
C LYS A 159 -34.22 -26.27 29.02
N LYS A 160 -34.93 -26.98 29.90
CA LYS A 160 -36.20 -27.69 29.57
C LYS A 160 -37.31 -26.76 29.08
N LYS A 161 -37.26 -25.46 29.40
CA LYS A 161 -38.24 -24.44 28.98
C LYS A 161 -37.67 -23.44 27.96
N GLY A 162 -36.54 -23.75 27.32
CA GLY A 162 -35.90 -22.87 26.34
C GLY A 162 -35.28 -21.59 26.94
N LYS A 163 -35.01 -21.56 28.25
CA LYS A 163 -34.38 -20.42 28.96
C LYS A 163 -32.99 -20.81 29.46
N SER A 164 -32.12 -19.82 29.72
CA SER A 164 -30.80 -20.06 30.31
C SER A 164 -30.88 -20.58 31.75
N ARG A 165 -31.90 -20.14 32.52
CA ARG A 165 -32.14 -20.54 33.91
C ARG A 165 -33.62 -20.35 34.28
N LEU A 166 -34.15 -21.23 35.12
CA LEU A 166 -35.46 -21.11 35.74
C LEU A 166 -35.31 -21.21 37.25
N TYR A 167 -35.47 -20.09 37.94
CA TYR A 167 -35.38 -20.04 39.41
C TYR A 167 -36.54 -20.77 40.08
N PHE A 168 -36.27 -21.35 41.25
CA PHE A 168 -37.33 -21.87 42.12
C PHE A 168 -38.28 -20.73 42.56
N ALA A 169 -39.56 -21.07 42.73
CA ALA A 169 -40.58 -20.11 43.11
C ALA A 169 -40.28 -19.50 44.48
N LYS A 170 -40.61 -18.21 44.67
CA LYS A 170 -40.46 -17.54 45.96
C LYS A 170 -41.26 -18.31 47.02
N ASN A 171 -40.64 -18.56 48.17
CA ASN A 171 -41.17 -19.39 49.27
C ASN A 171 -41.23 -20.90 49.02
N SER A 172 -40.69 -21.43 47.92
CA SER A 172 -40.49 -22.89 47.81
C SER A 172 -39.40 -23.37 48.79
N PRO A 173 -39.40 -24.67 49.17
CA PRO A 173 -38.36 -25.23 50.03
C PRO A 173 -36.95 -25.00 49.48
N GLU A 174 -36.74 -25.17 48.17
CA GLU A 174 -35.44 -24.97 47.52
C GLU A 174 -35.04 -23.50 47.45
N TYR A 175 -36.01 -22.59 47.28
CA TYR A 175 -35.76 -21.16 47.34
C TYR A 175 -35.30 -20.74 48.74
N GLN A 176 -35.98 -21.22 49.79
CA GLN A 176 -35.62 -20.92 51.18
C GLN A 176 -34.27 -21.53 51.54
N ARG A 177 -34.05 -22.81 51.21
CA ARG A 177 -32.76 -23.47 51.43
C ARG A 177 -31.61 -22.76 50.73
N LYS A 178 -31.82 -22.26 49.51
CA LYS A 178 -30.82 -21.44 48.79
C LYS A 178 -30.48 -20.14 49.51
N LEU A 179 -31.47 -19.49 50.15
CA LEU A 179 -31.22 -18.28 50.94
C LEU A 179 -30.45 -18.63 52.21
N GLU A 180 -30.89 -19.64 52.95
CA GLU A 180 -30.19 -20.14 54.15
C GLU A 180 -28.72 -20.47 53.86
N LEU A 181 -28.45 -21.26 52.82
CA LEU A 181 -27.09 -21.63 52.43
C LEU A 181 -26.23 -20.40 52.09
N LYS A 182 -26.82 -19.37 51.46
CA LYS A 182 -26.11 -18.12 51.18
C LYS A 182 -25.82 -17.33 52.44
N ASP A 183 -26.76 -17.28 53.38
CA ASP A 183 -26.61 -16.57 54.64
C ASP A 183 -25.55 -17.26 55.52
N ILE A 184 -25.52 -18.59 55.55
CA ILE A 184 -24.48 -19.36 56.26
C ILE A 184 -23.09 -19.09 55.66
N ILE A 185 -22.96 -19.17 54.33
CA ILE A 185 -21.68 -18.85 53.67
C ILE A 185 -21.26 -17.42 53.97
N LYS A 186 -22.19 -16.46 53.89
CA LYS A 186 -21.88 -15.05 54.12
C LYS A 186 -21.46 -14.79 55.58
N ALA A 187 -22.19 -15.34 56.54
CA ALA A 187 -21.84 -15.23 57.95
C ALA A 187 -20.44 -15.80 58.21
N PHE A 188 -20.12 -16.96 57.66
CA PHE A 188 -18.77 -17.53 57.73
C PHE A 188 -17.70 -16.61 57.12
N GLU A 189 -17.94 -16.07 55.92
CA GLU A 189 -17.00 -15.16 55.25
C GLU A 189 -16.78 -13.85 56.04
N ASP A 190 -17.79 -13.39 56.77
CA ASP A 190 -17.74 -12.16 57.57
C ASP A 190 -17.12 -12.38 58.97
N GLU A 191 -17.35 -13.54 59.59
CA GLU A 191 -16.93 -13.87 60.96
C GLU A 191 -15.54 -14.53 61.03
N ASN A 192 -15.14 -15.28 59.99
CA ASN A 192 -13.83 -15.93 59.96
C ASN A 192 -12.74 -14.98 59.44
N ASN A 193 -12.06 -14.31 60.39
CA ASN A 193 -10.99 -13.35 60.08
C ASN A 193 -9.85 -13.94 59.25
N GLU A 194 -9.44 -15.19 59.50
CA GLU A 194 -8.35 -15.83 58.74
C GLU A 194 -8.76 -16.05 57.28
N TYR A 195 -9.97 -16.56 57.04
CA TYR A 195 -10.52 -16.75 55.69
C TYR A 195 -10.64 -15.42 54.94
N LYS A 196 -11.12 -14.38 55.63
CA LYS A 196 -11.29 -13.04 55.07
C LYS A 196 -9.97 -12.41 54.63
N GLU A 197 -8.93 -12.50 55.46
CA GLU A 197 -7.60 -12.00 55.11
C GLU A 197 -7.00 -12.81 53.95
N LEU A 198 -7.10 -14.14 53.97
CA LEU A 198 -6.64 -14.98 52.84
C LEU A 198 -7.32 -14.61 51.52
N LYS A 199 -8.64 -14.36 51.55
CA LYS A 199 -9.41 -13.95 50.36
C LYS A 199 -8.94 -12.59 49.83
N LYS A 200 -8.64 -11.63 50.72
CA LYS A 200 -8.11 -10.32 50.35
C LYS A 200 -6.70 -10.42 49.75
N GLU A 201 -5.81 -11.21 50.37
CA GLU A 201 -4.45 -11.46 49.90
C GLU A 201 -4.44 -12.14 48.52
N ILE A 202 -5.33 -13.10 48.27
CA ILE A 202 -5.46 -13.73 46.95
C ILE A 202 -5.85 -12.70 45.88
N ILE A 203 -6.84 -11.83 46.17
CA ILE A 203 -7.26 -10.76 45.24
C ILE A 203 -6.08 -9.83 44.92
N GLU A 204 -5.29 -9.45 45.93
CA GLU A 204 -4.12 -8.59 45.74
C GLU A 204 -3.03 -9.28 44.89
N ILE A 205 -2.73 -10.55 45.17
CA ILE A 205 -1.77 -11.33 44.39
C ILE A 205 -2.26 -11.52 42.95
N GLU A 206 -3.54 -11.81 42.73
CA GLU A 206 -4.11 -11.94 41.39
C GLU A 206 -4.04 -10.62 40.61
N GLY A 207 -4.30 -9.49 41.27
CA GLY A 207 -4.09 -8.15 40.71
C GLY A 207 -2.64 -7.94 40.28
N ARG A 208 -1.67 -8.34 41.10
CA ARG A 208 -0.24 -8.28 40.75
C ARG A 208 0.10 -9.20 39.58
N ILE A 209 -0.34 -10.46 39.60
CA ILE A 209 -0.11 -11.42 38.50
C ILE A 209 -0.67 -10.88 37.18
N ALA A 210 -1.85 -10.24 37.20
CA ALA A 210 -2.46 -9.66 35.99
C ALA A 210 -1.62 -8.54 35.35
N THR A 211 -0.71 -7.90 36.10
CA THR A 211 0.24 -6.93 35.55
C THR A 211 1.40 -7.57 34.80
N TYR A 212 1.65 -8.87 35.01
CA TYR A 212 2.69 -9.59 34.29
C TYR A 212 2.20 -9.92 32.88
N ARG A 213 2.97 -9.51 31.88
CA ARG A 213 2.73 -9.79 30.46
C ARG A 213 3.98 -10.45 29.87
N SER A 214 3.80 -11.22 28.81
CA SER A 214 4.90 -11.79 28.04
C SER A 214 4.75 -11.38 26.58
N GLY A 215 5.80 -10.79 26.02
CA GLY A 215 5.87 -10.44 24.60
C GLY A 215 4.94 -9.31 24.16
N SER A 216 4.33 -8.59 25.10
CA SER A 216 3.47 -7.44 24.81
C SER A 216 3.59 -6.35 25.88
N THR A 217 3.27 -5.13 25.49
CA THR A 217 3.36 -3.94 26.36
C THR A 217 2.12 -3.06 26.27
N GLU A 218 1.96 -2.15 27.23
CA GLU A 218 0.92 -1.12 27.21
C GLU A 218 1.09 -0.10 26.07
N TYR A 219 2.27 -0.05 25.43
CA TYR A 219 2.57 0.89 24.35
C TYR A 219 2.17 0.36 22.97
N ASP A 220 1.93 -0.94 22.81
CA ASP A 220 1.75 -1.59 21.50
C ASP A 220 0.58 -0.98 20.71
N SER A 221 -0.56 -0.75 21.37
CA SER A 221 -1.75 -0.16 20.74
C SER A 221 -1.51 1.29 20.29
N THR A 222 -0.83 2.08 21.12
CA THR A 222 -0.52 3.49 20.83
C THR A 222 0.48 3.58 19.68
N LEU A 223 1.54 2.76 19.70
CA LEU A 223 2.51 2.67 18.62
C LEU A 223 1.83 2.30 17.28
N GLY A 224 0.94 1.31 17.28
CA GLY A 224 0.18 0.94 16.07
C GLY A 224 -0.62 2.11 15.50
N THR A 225 -1.27 2.89 16.37
CA THR A 225 -2.04 4.10 15.97
C THR A 225 -1.14 5.18 15.39
N LEU A 226 0.05 5.41 15.98
CA LEU A 226 1.00 6.40 15.48
C LEU A 226 1.55 6.01 14.11
N PHE A 227 1.83 4.73 13.86
CA PHE A 227 2.28 4.27 12.54
C PHE A 227 1.21 4.44 11.45
N VAL A 228 -0.07 4.22 11.78
CA VAL A 228 -1.19 4.55 10.86
C VAL A 228 -1.18 6.03 10.54
N ARG A 229 -1.07 6.90 11.55
CA ARG A 229 -1.01 8.35 11.37
C ARG A 229 0.17 8.82 10.51
N LEU A 230 1.34 8.18 10.63
CA LEU A 230 2.48 8.42 9.75
C LEU A 230 2.18 8.02 8.30
N SER A 231 1.53 6.87 8.09
CA SER A 231 1.14 6.40 6.76
C SER A 231 0.14 7.35 6.08
N ASP A 232 -0.88 7.77 6.81
CA ASP A 232 -1.90 8.69 6.32
C ASP A 232 -1.30 10.04 5.94
N GLY A 233 -0.45 10.61 6.81
CA GLY A 233 0.23 11.88 6.51
C GLY A 233 1.12 11.81 5.27
N VAL A 234 1.79 10.68 5.03
CA VAL A 234 2.58 10.46 3.81
C VAL A 234 1.70 10.28 2.58
N ASN A 235 0.59 9.56 2.67
CA ASN A 235 -0.35 9.40 1.56
C ASN A 235 -1.00 10.74 1.18
N ASP A 236 -1.31 11.59 2.15
CA ASP A 236 -1.83 12.93 1.90
C ASP A 236 -0.80 13.82 1.18
N LEU A 237 0.48 13.72 1.52
CA LEU A 237 1.56 14.38 0.79
C LEU A 237 1.66 13.89 -0.66
N ILE A 238 1.58 12.58 -0.89
CA ILE A 238 1.56 11.99 -2.24
C ILE A 238 0.37 12.54 -3.03
N ASN A 239 -0.81 12.59 -2.42
CA ASN A 239 -2.02 13.13 -3.05
C ASN A 239 -1.87 14.62 -3.41
N LYS A 240 -1.28 15.44 -2.53
CA LYS A 240 -0.99 16.86 -2.81
C LYS A 240 -0.01 17.04 -3.96
N ILE A 241 1.04 16.22 -4.03
CA ILE A 241 2.01 16.23 -5.13
C ILE A 241 1.36 15.84 -6.46
N ASN A 242 0.44 14.87 -6.45
CA ASN A 242 -0.24 14.41 -7.66
C ASN A 242 -1.35 15.37 -8.13
N LYS A 243 -2.00 16.12 -7.21
CA LYS A 243 -3.11 17.04 -7.53
C LYS A 243 -2.68 18.41 -8.06
N SER A 244 -1.44 18.84 -7.83
CA SER A 244 -1.01 20.22 -8.05
C SER A 244 -0.77 20.62 -9.52
N ASP A 245 -1.17 19.78 -10.47
CA ASP A 245 -0.99 19.99 -11.92
C ASP A 245 -2.29 20.25 -12.69
N ASN A 246 -3.30 20.85 -12.03
CA ASN A 246 -4.55 21.25 -12.67
C ASN A 246 -4.40 22.31 -13.79
N GLN A 247 -3.18 22.79 -14.07
CA GLN A 247 -2.88 23.76 -15.13
C GLN A 247 -2.25 23.15 -16.38
N LYS A 248 -2.04 21.83 -16.44
CA LYS A 248 -1.51 21.21 -17.66
C LYS A 248 -2.54 21.27 -18.77
N SER A 249 -2.14 21.90 -19.87
CA SER A 249 -2.87 21.88 -21.14
C SER A 249 -2.41 20.69 -21.98
N ILE A 250 -3.32 20.20 -22.81
CA ILE A 250 -2.99 19.22 -23.85
C ILE A 250 -2.42 20.01 -25.01
N ASN A 251 -1.20 19.67 -25.45
CA ASN A 251 -0.62 20.22 -26.67
C ASN A 251 -0.50 19.13 -27.73
N LEU A 252 -1.33 19.23 -28.78
CA LEU A 252 -1.31 18.31 -29.93
C LEU A 252 -0.59 18.90 -31.15
N SER A 253 0.06 20.07 -31.04
CA SER A 253 0.75 20.71 -32.16
C SER A 253 1.93 19.89 -32.69
N GLU A 254 2.48 19.00 -31.86
CA GLU A 254 3.59 18.11 -32.23
C GLU A 254 3.11 16.87 -33.01
N ILE A 255 1.80 16.71 -33.21
CA ILE A 255 1.23 15.55 -33.90
C ILE A 255 0.63 15.96 -35.23
N GLU A 256 1.15 15.37 -36.30
CA GLU A 256 0.56 15.42 -37.62
C GLU A 256 -0.08 14.09 -37.98
N ILE A 257 -1.27 14.14 -38.58
CA ILE A 257 -1.96 12.96 -39.07
C ILE A 257 -2.22 13.14 -40.57
N GLY A 258 -1.58 12.29 -41.36
CA GLY A 258 -1.84 12.14 -42.79
C GLY A 258 -2.80 10.97 -43.07
N HIS A 259 -3.10 10.71 -44.35
CA HIS A 259 -4.06 9.70 -44.78
C HIS A 259 -3.82 8.30 -44.18
N ASN A 260 -2.56 7.89 -44.02
CA ASN A 260 -2.18 6.55 -43.53
C ASN A 260 -1.08 6.58 -42.46
N GLU A 261 -0.74 7.75 -41.94
CA GLU A 261 0.39 7.88 -41.01
C GLU A 261 0.11 8.90 -39.91
N VAL A 262 0.61 8.59 -38.72
CA VAL A 262 0.67 9.54 -37.60
C VAL A 262 2.15 9.83 -37.36
N ARG A 263 2.50 11.12 -37.34
CA ARG A 263 3.87 11.57 -37.14
C ARG A 263 3.95 12.52 -35.95
N VAL A 264 4.98 12.32 -35.14
CA VAL A 264 5.41 13.25 -34.10
C VAL A 264 6.55 14.10 -34.67
N ILE A 265 6.44 15.43 -34.50
CA ILE A 265 7.38 16.45 -34.98
C ILE A 265 7.90 17.25 -33.79
N SER A 266 8.37 16.53 -32.78
CA SER A 266 8.76 17.14 -31.52
C SER A 266 10.10 17.88 -31.67
N THR A 267 10.08 19.18 -31.41
CA THR A 267 11.28 20.03 -31.42
C THR A 267 11.95 19.97 -30.05
N GLY A 268 13.23 19.60 -29.99
CA GLY A 268 13.98 19.52 -28.72
C GLY A 268 14.53 18.13 -28.37
N PHE A 269 14.30 17.14 -29.23
CA PHE A 269 14.87 15.80 -29.14
C PHE A 269 15.79 15.52 -30.33
N TYR A 270 16.62 14.48 -30.21
CA TYR A 270 17.43 14.03 -31.34
C TYR A 270 16.53 13.52 -32.47
N GLU A 271 16.80 13.95 -33.70
CA GLU A 271 16.00 13.61 -34.89
C GLU A 271 15.93 12.09 -35.08
N GLU A 272 17.02 11.39 -34.80
CA GLU A 272 17.13 9.93 -34.85
C GLU A 272 16.12 9.23 -33.92
N GLU A 273 15.91 9.75 -32.71
CA GLU A 273 14.94 9.18 -31.77
C GLU A 273 13.51 9.41 -32.25
N VAL A 274 13.19 10.63 -32.70
CA VAL A 274 11.87 10.97 -33.24
C VAL A 274 11.57 10.13 -34.47
N LYS A 275 12.55 9.94 -35.35
CA LYS A 275 12.45 9.08 -36.52
C LYS A 275 12.18 7.62 -36.15
N TYR A 276 12.92 7.08 -35.18
CA TYR A 276 12.66 5.71 -34.71
C TYR A 276 11.28 5.59 -34.06
N PHE A 277 10.87 6.55 -33.23
CA PHE A 277 9.54 6.59 -32.64
C PHE A 277 8.43 6.53 -33.70
N ASN A 278 8.53 7.35 -34.75
CA ASN A 278 7.55 7.39 -35.83
C ASN A 278 7.49 6.06 -36.60
N ILE A 279 8.62 5.36 -36.78
CA ILE A 279 8.63 4.00 -37.37
C ILE A 279 7.85 3.04 -36.48
N VAL A 280 8.10 3.06 -35.17
CA VAL A 280 7.43 2.16 -34.22
C VAL A 280 5.93 2.45 -34.17
N LEU A 281 5.53 3.71 -34.06
CA LEU A 281 4.13 4.12 -34.01
C LEU A 281 3.37 3.67 -35.26
N ASN A 282 3.90 3.94 -36.45
CA ASN A 282 3.23 3.57 -37.70
C ASN A 282 3.23 2.06 -37.94
N TYR A 283 4.28 1.34 -37.51
CA TYR A 283 4.28 -0.11 -37.55
C TYR A 283 3.18 -0.70 -36.66
N ILE A 284 3.00 -0.17 -35.45
CA ILE A 284 1.93 -0.58 -34.53
C ILE A 284 0.55 -0.28 -35.12
N LEU A 285 0.34 0.92 -35.68
CA LEU A 285 -0.94 1.30 -36.29
C LEU A 285 -1.29 0.44 -37.51
N ALA A 286 -0.28 -0.02 -38.27
CA ALA A 286 -0.47 -0.96 -39.37
C ALA A 286 -0.69 -2.42 -38.89
N ASN A 287 -0.24 -2.76 -37.68
CA ASN A 287 -0.32 -4.10 -37.10
C ASN A 287 -0.92 -4.06 -35.68
N PRO A 288 -2.15 -3.54 -35.50
CA PRO A 288 -2.71 -3.32 -34.18
C PRO A 288 -3.07 -4.64 -33.48
N LEU A 289 -3.28 -4.58 -32.16
CA LEU A 289 -3.66 -5.74 -31.38
C LEU A 289 -5.09 -6.17 -31.77
N GLN A 290 -5.22 -7.42 -32.23
CA GLN A 290 -6.51 -7.95 -32.64
C GLN A 290 -7.26 -8.58 -31.45
N GLY A 291 -8.54 -8.23 -31.32
CA GLY A 291 -9.44 -8.77 -30.29
C GLY A 291 -9.14 -8.23 -28.88
N THR A 292 -9.59 -8.95 -27.86
CA THR A 292 -9.47 -8.56 -26.45
C THR A 292 -8.28 -9.21 -25.74
N ARG A 293 -7.28 -9.68 -26.49
CA ARG A 293 -6.10 -10.35 -25.92
C ARG A 293 -5.15 -9.34 -25.28
N VAL A 294 -4.32 -9.80 -24.35
CA VAL A 294 -3.26 -8.98 -23.73
C VAL A 294 -2.03 -8.96 -24.66
N ILE A 295 -1.28 -7.85 -24.65
CA ILE A 295 -0.01 -7.72 -25.36
C ILE A 295 0.99 -8.76 -24.83
N SER A 296 1.41 -9.68 -25.68
CA SER A 296 2.38 -10.71 -25.34
C SER A 296 3.82 -10.23 -25.54
N GLU A 297 4.78 -10.93 -24.95
CA GLU A 297 6.20 -10.67 -25.19
C GLU A 297 6.60 -10.92 -26.66
N VAL A 298 5.96 -11.89 -27.32
CA VAL A 298 6.18 -12.17 -28.75
C VAL A 298 5.75 -11.00 -29.61
N ASP A 299 4.62 -10.36 -29.30
CA ASP A 299 4.15 -9.17 -30.01
C ASP A 299 5.21 -8.06 -29.95
N ILE A 300 5.78 -7.82 -28.76
CA ILE A 300 6.83 -6.82 -28.56
C ILE A 300 8.12 -7.17 -29.29
N LEU A 301 8.56 -8.42 -29.22
CA LEU A 301 9.78 -8.86 -29.92
C LEU A 301 9.64 -8.75 -31.43
N ASN A 302 8.45 -8.99 -31.98
CA ASN A 302 8.15 -8.77 -33.39
C ASN A 302 8.23 -7.29 -33.76
N ILE A 303 7.62 -6.40 -32.97
CA ILE A 303 7.73 -4.95 -33.17
C ILE A 303 9.21 -4.54 -33.18
N VAL A 304 9.98 -4.90 -32.14
CA VAL A 304 11.41 -4.59 -32.03
C VAL A 304 12.21 -5.08 -33.24
N SER A 305 11.95 -6.29 -33.71
CA SER A 305 12.68 -6.88 -34.83
C SER A 305 12.38 -6.15 -36.15
N GLU A 306 11.10 -5.93 -36.47
CA GLU A 306 10.70 -5.33 -37.73
C GLU A 306 11.02 -3.83 -37.78
N THR A 307 10.72 -3.09 -36.71
CA THR A 307 11.04 -1.66 -36.65
C THR A 307 12.55 -1.42 -36.64
N GLY A 308 13.33 -2.29 -35.99
CA GLY A 308 14.79 -2.23 -36.02
C GLY A 308 15.37 -2.46 -37.43
N LYS A 309 14.80 -3.38 -38.21
CA LYS A 309 15.18 -3.60 -39.63
C LYS A 309 14.86 -2.38 -40.49
N ILE A 310 13.63 -1.87 -40.38
CA ILE A 310 13.18 -0.67 -41.12
C ILE A 310 14.08 0.51 -40.76
N TYR A 311 14.33 0.73 -39.47
CA TYR A 311 15.18 1.82 -39.01
C TYR A 311 16.60 1.72 -39.55
N LYS A 312 17.21 0.53 -39.51
CA LYS A 312 18.55 0.29 -40.06
C LYS A 312 18.65 0.61 -41.56
N GLN A 313 17.60 0.36 -42.34
CA GLN A 313 17.56 0.66 -43.77
C GLN A 313 17.41 2.17 -44.04
N LEU A 314 16.71 2.89 -43.16
CA LEU A 314 16.40 4.31 -43.31
C LEU A 314 17.41 5.24 -42.63
N SER A 315 18.18 4.74 -41.65
CA SER A 315 19.22 5.49 -40.97
C SER A 315 20.43 5.64 -41.88
N SER A 316 20.92 6.87 -42.07
CA SER A 316 22.29 7.09 -42.55
C SER A 316 23.23 6.42 -41.55
N ALA A 317 23.95 5.39 -41.97
CA ALA A 317 24.72 4.47 -41.14
C ALA A 317 25.91 5.12 -40.37
N GLU A 318 25.94 6.44 -40.24
CA GLU A 318 27.06 7.24 -39.74
C GLU A 318 26.76 8.01 -38.44
N SER A 319 25.51 8.10 -37.96
CA SER A 319 25.20 8.77 -36.69
C SER A 319 25.43 7.84 -35.48
N GLU A 320 26.19 8.33 -34.50
CA GLU A 320 26.42 7.65 -33.22
C GLU A 320 25.11 7.31 -32.51
N ILE A 321 24.10 8.20 -32.60
CA ILE A 321 22.79 8.01 -31.97
C ILE A 321 22.03 6.87 -32.65
N SER A 322 22.06 6.81 -33.98
CA SER A 322 21.45 5.72 -34.75
C SER A 322 22.08 4.36 -34.39
N ALA A 323 23.41 4.31 -34.30
CA ALA A 323 24.12 3.10 -33.88
C ALA A 323 23.75 2.68 -32.45
N LYS A 324 23.66 3.65 -31.52
CA LYS A 324 23.28 3.41 -30.12
C LYS A 324 21.86 2.86 -29.98
N ILE A 325 20.90 3.42 -30.72
CA ILE A 325 19.52 2.89 -30.75
C ILE A 325 19.52 1.43 -31.22
N LEU A 326 20.18 1.15 -32.36
CA LEU A 326 20.23 -0.21 -32.93
C LEU A 326 20.92 -1.22 -31.99
N ASP A 327 22.00 -0.81 -31.32
CA ASP A 327 22.67 -1.66 -30.34
C ASP A 327 21.75 -2.00 -29.17
N VAL A 328 21.08 -1.00 -28.58
CA VAL A 328 20.17 -1.25 -27.44
C VAL A 328 19.00 -2.16 -27.84
N LEU A 329 18.44 -2.01 -29.04
CA LEU A 329 17.40 -2.91 -29.55
C LEU A 329 17.90 -4.35 -29.68
N ARG A 330 19.13 -4.52 -30.18
CA ARG A 330 19.79 -5.83 -30.28
C ARG A 330 20.03 -6.42 -28.88
N GLN A 331 20.56 -5.65 -27.94
CA GLN A 331 20.82 -6.10 -26.57
C GLN A 331 19.53 -6.47 -25.85
N TYR A 332 18.47 -5.66 -26.00
CA TYR A 332 17.15 -5.98 -25.46
C TYR A 332 16.62 -7.31 -26.03
N TRP A 333 16.73 -7.51 -27.35
CA TRP A 333 16.32 -8.76 -27.98
C TRP A 333 17.14 -9.96 -27.45
N LEU A 334 18.46 -9.81 -27.31
CA LEU A 334 19.32 -10.85 -26.75
C LEU A 334 18.94 -11.16 -25.29
N TYR A 335 18.71 -10.13 -24.47
CA TYR A 335 18.27 -10.26 -23.08
C TYR A 335 16.97 -11.04 -22.97
N LYS A 336 15.96 -10.70 -23.78
CA LYS A 336 14.67 -11.42 -23.79
C LYS A 336 14.77 -12.87 -24.27
N ASN A 337 15.79 -13.18 -25.08
CA ASN A 337 16.08 -14.55 -25.52
C ASN A 337 17.11 -15.27 -24.64
N GLN A 338 17.42 -14.74 -23.44
CA GLN A 338 18.38 -15.33 -22.49
C GLN A 338 19.80 -15.49 -23.09
N LYS A 339 20.17 -14.61 -24.02
CA LYS A 339 21.49 -14.55 -24.66
C LYS A 339 22.36 -13.40 -24.12
N ALA A 340 21.81 -12.58 -23.24
CA ALA A 340 22.52 -11.53 -22.51
C ALA A 340 21.90 -11.41 -21.10
N ASP A 341 22.71 -11.09 -20.09
CA ASP A 341 22.24 -10.99 -18.71
C ASP A 341 21.57 -9.65 -18.42
N THR A 342 22.00 -8.59 -19.09
CA THR A 342 21.51 -7.22 -18.89
C THR A 342 21.60 -6.39 -20.18
N PHE A 343 20.92 -5.25 -20.20
CA PHE A 343 21.08 -4.21 -21.21
C PHE A 343 20.91 -2.84 -20.54
N GLU A 344 21.45 -1.79 -21.16
CA GLU A 344 21.37 -0.42 -20.64
C GLU A 344 20.58 0.48 -21.60
N ILE A 345 19.69 1.31 -21.05
CA ILE A 345 18.94 2.31 -21.80
C ILE A 345 19.66 3.65 -21.63
N PRO A 346 20.06 4.33 -22.72
CA PRO A 346 20.78 5.60 -22.64
C PRO A 346 20.02 6.68 -21.86
N SER A 347 20.68 7.36 -20.93
CA SER A 347 20.07 8.41 -20.10
C SER A 347 19.72 9.68 -20.88
N ASN A 348 20.41 9.91 -22.00
CA ASN A 348 20.27 11.11 -22.83
C ASN A 348 19.25 10.97 -23.98
N LEU A 349 18.72 9.76 -24.22
CA LEU A 349 17.76 9.49 -25.29
C LEU A 349 16.34 9.39 -24.71
N LEU A 350 15.67 10.54 -24.58
CA LEU A 350 14.47 10.72 -23.78
C LEU A 350 13.20 10.09 -24.39
N ILE A 351 13.04 10.18 -25.71
CA ILE A 351 11.93 9.51 -26.41
C ILE A 351 12.20 8.01 -26.45
N PHE A 352 13.45 7.61 -26.68
CA PHE A 352 13.84 6.21 -26.70
C PHE A 352 13.64 5.53 -25.34
N GLN A 353 13.85 6.23 -24.22
CA GLN A 353 13.46 5.74 -22.89
C GLN A 353 11.97 5.41 -22.80
N ALA A 354 11.11 6.24 -23.39
CA ALA A 354 9.67 6.00 -23.44
C ALA A 354 9.33 4.79 -24.32
N ILE A 355 9.97 4.65 -25.50
CA ILE A 355 9.84 3.47 -26.37
C ILE A 355 10.22 2.19 -25.63
N MET A 356 11.39 2.19 -24.98
CA MET A 356 11.87 1.04 -24.21
C MET A 356 10.97 0.73 -23.02
N SER A 357 10.39 1.74 -22.38
CA SER A 357 9.43 1.54 -21.29
C SER A 357 8.17 0.83 -21.75
N PHE A 358 7.66 1.19 -22.93
CA PHE A 358 6.59 0.45 -23.60
C PHE A 358 7.02 -1.00 -23.88
N TYR A 359 8.18 -1.23 -24.50
CA TYR A 359 8.66 -2.60 -24.77
C TYR A 359 8.80 -3.46 -23.50
N ILE A 360 9.27 -2.90 -22.39
CA ILE A 360 9.50 -3.67 -21.16
C ILE A 360 8.19 -3.99 -20.43
N LYS A 361 7.18 -3.10 -20.46
CA LYS A 361 5.96 -3.17 -19.64
C LYS A 361 4.65 -2.97 -20.40
N ALA A 362 4.60 -3.34 -21.68
CA ALA A 362 3.44 -3.13 -22.55
C ALA A 362 2.11 -3.73 -22.05
N GLN A 363 2.12 -4.66 -21.09
CA GLN A 363 0.93 -5.34 -20.58
C GLN A 363 -0.05 -4.39 -19.87
N GLY A 364 0.39 -3.23 -19.38
CA GLY A 364 -0.48 -2.28 -18.70
C GLY A 364 0.15 -0.91 -18.53
N PHE A 365 -0.64 0.15 -18.71
CA PHE A 365 -0.17 1.53 -18.57
C PHE A 365 0.38 1.83 -17.16
N ASP A 366 -0.18 1.19 -16.12
CA ASP A 366 0.24 1.33 -14.72
C ASP A 366 1.63 0.74 -14.49
N GLN A 367 1.96 -0.33 -15.23
CA GLN A 367 3.29 -0.93 -15.20
C GLN A 367 4.32 -0.06 -15.93
N ILE A 368 3.95 0.52 -17.07
CA ILE A 368 4.78 1.51 -17.79
C ILE A 368 5.04 2.71 -16.88
N GLU A 369 3.98 3.27 -16.29
CA GLU A 369 4.08 4.44 -15.41
C GLU A 369 4.98 4.17 -14.20
N ARG A 370 4.82 3.02 -13.55
CA ARG A 370 5.68 2.62 -12.42
C ARG A 370 7.15 2.44 -12.83
N LEU A 371 7.40 1.82 -13.99
CA LEU A 371 8.77 1.66 -14.51
C LEU A 371 9.42 3.03 -14.76
N MET A 372 8.72 3.91 -15.49
CA MET A 372 9.21 5.25 -15.80
C MET A 372 9.40 6.09 -14.54
N LEU A 373 8.50 5.97 -13.56
CA LEU A 373 8.62 6.61 -12.27
C LEU A 373 9.93 6.21 -11.57
N ASN A 374 10.15 4.90 -11.43
CA ASN A 374 11.33 4.34 -10.76
C ASN A 374 12.64 4.65 -11.49
N ARG A 375 12.61 4.72 -12.83
CA ARG A 375 13.79 5.01 -13.66
C ARG A 375 14.03 6.50 -13.91
N LYS A 376 13.15 7.38 -13.39
CA LYS A 376 13.22 8.85 -13.58
C LYS A 376 13.08 9.29 -15.04
N TYR A 377 12.28 8.56 -15.82
CA TYR A 377 11.97 8.92 -17.20
C TYR A 377 10.75 9.86 -17.25
N LEU A 378 10.86 10.95 -18.00
CA LEU A 378 9.95 12.11 -17.91
C LEU A 378 8.79 12.06 -18.92
N TYR A 379 9.08 11.66 -20.16
CA TYR A 379 8.18 11.84 -21.31
C TYR A 379 7.30 10.63 -21.56
N LYS A 380 6.44 10.29 -20.59
CA LYS A 380 5.58 9.09 -20.67
C LYS A 380 4.46 9.19 -21.71
N GLU A 381 4.15 10.39 -22.19
CA GLU A 381 3.24 10.61 -23.31
C GLU A 381 3.61 9.80 -24.56
N PHE A 382 4.89 9.65 -24.86
CA PHE A 382 5.34 8.83 -25.99
C PHE A 382 5.12 7.32 -25.73
N ALA A 383 5.41 6.84 -24.52
CA ALA A 383 5.17 5.44 -24.16
C ALA A 383 3.68 5.09 -24.17
N PHE A 384 2.86 5.98 -23.61
CA PHE A 384 1.41 5.84 -23.62
C PHE A 384 0.83 5.93 -25.02
N MET A 385 1.33 6.82 -25.88
CA MET A 385 0.90 6.91 -27.28
C MET A 385 1.08 5.57 -28.01
N LEU A 386 2.24 4.91 -27.86
CA LEU A 386 2.48 3.57 -28.44
C LEU A 386 1.54 2.51 -27.86
N TRP A 387 1.35 2.54 -26.53
CA TRP A 387 0.44 1.59 -25.87
C TRP A 387 -1.01 1.76 -26.33
N GLY A 388 -1.52 3.00 -26.35
CA GLY A 388 -2.86 3.33 -26.82
C GLY A 388 -3.06 3.06 -28.31
N ALA A 389 -2.03 3.30 -29.13
CA ALA A 389 -2.02 2.91 -30.55
C ALA A 389 -2.16 1.40 -30.72
N PHE A 390 -1.56 0.61 -29.82
CA PHE A 390 -1.56 -0.84 -29.98
C PHE A 390 -2.88 -1.48 -29.55
N ILE A 391 -3.46 -1.04 -28.43
CA ILE A 391 -4.72 -1.62 -27.89
C ILE A 391 -5.98 -0.97 -28.45
N GLY A 392 -5.89 0.29 -28.88
CA GLY A 392 -7.01 1.09 -29.38
C GLY A 392 -7.93 1.62 -28.28
N PHE A 393 -8.64 2.70 -28.60
CA PHE A 393 -9.43 3.49 -27.66
C PHE A 393 -10.49 2.66 -26.90
N ALA A 394 -11.22 1.79 -27.58
CA ALA A 394 -12.28 0.98 -26.99
C ALA A 394 -11.79 0.03 -25.88
N ALA A 395 -10.51 -0.34 -25.90
CA ALA A 395 -9.88 -1.20 -24.90
C ALA A 395 -9.22 -0.43 -23.75
N ILE A 396 -9.15 0.91 -23.82
CA ILE A 396 -8.52 1.72 -22.76
C ILE A 396 -9.41 1.69 -21.49
N PRO A 397 -8.84 1.37 -20.31
CA PRO A 397 -9.60 1.36 -19.06
C PRO A 397 -10.15 2.74 -18.69
N LYS A 398 -11.35 2.77 -18.08
CA LYS A 398 -11.94 4.03 -17.57
C LYS A 398 -11.05 4.76 -16.58
N THR A 399 -10.30 4.03 -15.75
CA THR A 399 -9.33 4.60 -14.80
C THR A 399 -8.25 5.43 -15.49
N PHE A 400 -7.94 5.12 -16.75
CA PHE A 400 -7.01 5.88 -17.58
C PHE A 400 -7.68 7.11 -18.19
N THR A 401 -8.86 6.94 -18.81
CA THR A 401 -9.55 8.00 -19.55
C THR A 401 -10.22 9.04 -18.66
N ASN A 402 -10.59 8.71 -17.43
CA ASN A 402 -11.26 9.63 -16.49
C ASN A 402 -10.47 10.92 -16.24
N VAL A 403 -9.13 10.87 -16.29
CA VAL A 403 -8.29 12.07 -16.09
C VAL A 403 -8.53 13.13 -17.17
N ILE A 404 -8.93 12.71 -18.37
CA ILE A 404 -9.25 13.60 -19.50
C ILE A 404 -10.74 13.99 -19.42
N TYR A 405 -11.64 13.00 -19.37
CA TYR A 405 -13.08 13.23 -19.56
C TYR A 405 -13.80 13.78 -18.32
N GLN A 406 -13.12 13.93 -17.18
CA GLN A 406 -13.65 14.67 -16.04
C GLN A 406 -13.52 16.19 -16.23
N ASN A 407 -12.74 16.65 -17.22
CA ASN A 407 -12.60 18.05 -17.57
C ASN A 407 -13.09 18.28 -19.02
N GLU A 408 -14.23 18.96 -19.14
CA GLU A 408 -14.90 19.22 -20.43
C GLU A 408 -13.97 19.90 -21.44
N SER A 409 -13.23 20.93 -21.02
CA SER A 409 -12.25 21.62 -21.87
C SER A 409 -11.15 20.71 -22.43
N GLN A 410 -10.70 19.71 -21.65
CA GLN A 410 -9.66 18.77 -22.10
C GLN A 410 -10.22 17.74 -23.07
N SER A 411 -11.47 17.32 -22.86
CA SER A 411 -12.19 16.45 -23.79
C SER A 411 -12.38 17.12 -25.15
N GLU A 412 -12.84 18.37 -25.16
CA GLU A 412 -13.10 19.14 -26.38
C GLU A 412 -11.84 19.26 -27.26
N ILE A 413 -10.66 19.55 -26.68
CA ILE A 413 -9.40 19.63 -27.43
C ILE A 413 -9.10 18.33 -28.19
N ILE A 414 -9.31 17.18 -27.53
CA ILE A 414 -9.03 15.87 -28.15
C ILE A 414 -10.08 15.56 -29.22
N ASP A 415 -11.36 15.74 -28.91
CA ASP A 415 -12.42 15.41 -29.84
C ASP A 415 -12.37 16.33 -31.09
N ASP A 416 -12.10 17.63 -30.93
CA ASP A 416 -11.90 18.56 -32.06
C ASP A 416 -10.72 18.17 -32.94
N PHE A 417 -9.59 17.80 -32.34
CA PHE A 417 -8.41 17.35 -33.08
C PHE A 417 -8.70 16.08 -33.86
N VAL A 418 -9.35 15.10 -33.21
CA VAL A 418 -9.71 13.82 -33.81
C VAL A 418 -10.79 13.99 -34.89
N ILE A 419 -11.77 14.88 -34.73
CA ILE A 419 -12.79 15.18 -35.74
C ILE A 419 -12.15 15.82 -36.98
N LYS A 420 -11.26 16.80 -36.83
CA LYS A 420 -10.54 17.41 -37.96
C LYS A 420 -9.75 16.38 -38.78
N VAL A 421 -9.27 15.33 -38.14
CA VAL A 421 -8.58 14.21 -38.80
C VAL A 421 -9.56 13.35 -39.60
N ILE A 422 -10.75 13.09 -39.08
CA ILE A 422 -11.80 12.37 -39.81
C ILE A 422 -12.22 13.16 -41.05
N GLU A 423 -12.45 14.46 -40.89
CA GLU A 423 -12.91 15.33 -41.98
C GLU A 423 -11.88 15.42 -43.11
N ARG A 424 -10.59 15.61 -42.78
CA ARG A 424 -9.50 15.66 -43.77
C ARG A 424 -9.27 14.35 -44.52
N ASN A 425 -9.62 13.20 -43.91
CA ASN A 425 -9.44 11.89 -44.54
C ASN A 425 -10.63 11.47 -45.42
N ASN A 426 -11.76 12.19 -45.34
CA ASN A 426 -12.97 11.94 -46.12
C ASN A 426 -13.13 12.89 -47.33
N THR A 427 -12.27 13.91 -47.44
CA THR A 427 -12.10 14.79 -48.62
C THR A 427 -10.88 14.36 -49.42
#